data_AF-A0A7C5N5H2-F1
#
_entry.id   AF-A0A7C5N5H2-F1
#
_cell.length_a   1.000
_cell.length_b   1.000
_cell.length_c   1.000
_cell.angle_alpha   90.00
_cell.angle_beta   90.00
_cell.angle_gamma   90.00
#
_symmetry.space_group_name_H-M   'P 1'
#
loop_
_entity.id
_entity.type
_entity.pdbx_description
1 polymer ?
#
loop_
_entity_poly.entity_id
_entity_poly.type
_entity_poly.pdbx_seq_one_letter_code
_entity_poly.pdbx_strand_id
1 'polypeptide(L)'
;DHEDFRQVVRKRLVNRIEKDARNASGLIEDVQYADLFRRYINHVSAWVKKEKVRNTVTGRDEDPDESLMKEVESLLDVKGEPKEHRDMIISMIAAWAIDNPGEEPSIDVIFPDHVSHLRRAAYERRRKPFAALLMDVITLVRDDGSGLTPSRRQAAQKVVERMEWMGYEAVSAADALSALIRERYSDLVG
;
A
#
# COMPACT_ATOMS: atom_id res chain seq x y z
N ASP A 1 25.99 4.25 26.37
CA ASP A 1 25.60 5.62 26.03
C ASP A 1 24.09 5.76 26.24
N HIS A 2 23.65 6.77 26.98
CA HIS A 2 22.23 6.94 27.34
C HIS A 2 21.42 7.60 26.22
N GLU A 3 22.06 8.37 25.35
CA GLU A 3 21.36 9.09 24.28
C GLU A 3 20.99 8.13 23.13
N ASP A 4 21.90 7.23 22.75
CA ASP A 4 21.63 6.16 21.78
C ASP A 4 20.49 5.25 22.24
N PHE A 5 20.44 4.94 23.55
CA PHE A 5 19.36 4.13 24.11
C PHE A 5 18.01 4.83 24.01
N ARG A 6 17.94 6.14 24.32
CA ARG A 6 16.69 6.93 24.21
C ARG A 6 16.20 6.99 22.77
N GLN A 7 17.11 7.16 21.80
CA GLN A 7 16.75 7.16 20.39
C GLN A 7 16.19 5.82 19.93
N VAL A 8 16.82 4.71 20.33
CA VAL A 8 16.35 3.36 20.00
C VAL A 8 14.97 3.09 20.59
N VAL A 9 14.74 3.45 21.85
CA VAL A 9 13.44 3.28 22.52
C VAL A 9 12.36 4.14 21.84
N ARG A 10 12.65 5.42 21.54
CA ARG A 10 11.72 6.29 20.82
C ARG A 10 11.36 5.73 19.45
N LYS A 11 12.36 5.33 18.65
CA LYS A 11 12.14 4.73 17.32
C LYS A 11 11.26 3.49 17.42
N ARG A 12 11.50 2.62 18.41
CA ARG A 12 10.68 1.42 18.65
C ARG A 12 9.25 1.76 19.05
N LEU A 13 9.07 2.77 19.90
CA LEU A 13 7.75 3.27 20.28
C LEU A 13 6.98 3.82 19.07
N VAL A 14 7.58 4.71 18.29
CA VAL A 14 6.92 5.29 17.10
C VAL A 14 6.65 4.23 16.04
N ASN A 15 7.54 3.25 15.84
CA ASN A 15 7.27 2.09 14.98
C ASN A 15 6.03 1.31 15.42
N ARG A 16 5.86 1.11 16.74
CA ARG A 16 4.69 0.41 17.29
C ARG A 16 3.43 1.23 17.07
N ILE A 17 3.44 2.51 17.42
CA ILE A 17 2.30 3.41 17.24
C ILE A 17 1.88 3.46 15.77
N GLU A 18 2.84 3.57 14.84
CA GLU A 18 2.54 3.56 13.42
C GLU A 18 1.90 2.24 12.99
N LYS A 19 2.45 1.10 13.42
CA LYS A 19 1.85 -0.21 13.12
C LYS A 19 0.41 -0.30 13.62
N ASP A 20 0.17 0.09 14.86
CA ASP A 20 -1.14 0.03 15.49
C ASP A 20 -2.13 0.98 14.78
N ALA A 21 -1.70 2.21 14.44
CA ALA A 21 -2.49 3.17 13.68
C ALA A 21 -2.83 2.69 12.26
N ARG A 22 -1.88 2.03 11.57
CA ARG A 22 -2.11 1.43 10.24
C ARG A 22 -3.16 0.33 10.32
N ASN A 23 -3.03 -0.58 11.28
CA ASN A 23 -4.01 -1.64 11.53
C ASN A 23 -5.39 -1.07 11.88
N ALA A 24 -5.44 -0.05 12.75
CA ALA A 24 -6.68 0.59 13.13
C ALA A 24 -7.34 1.36 11.97
N SER A 25 -6.56 1.95 11.06
CA SER A 25 -7.09 2.69 9.92
C SER A 25 -7.86 1.82 8.92
N GLY A 26 -7.49 0.54 8.78
CA GLY A 26 -7.96 -0.30 7.67
C GLY A 26 -7.57 0.21 6.28
N LEU A 27 -6.73 1.25 6.19
CA LEU A 27 -6.25 1.82 4.94
C LEU A 27 -5.06 1.04 4.36
N ILE A 28 -4.46 0.16 5.15
CA ILE A 28 -3.34 -0.67 4.74
C ILE A 28 -3.74 -2.11 5.00
N GLU A 29 -4.47 -2.66 4.04
CA GLU A 29 -4.38 -4.09 3.81
C GLU A 29 -2.95 -4.37 3.34
N ASP A 30 -2.32 -5.42 3.88
CA ASP A 30 -1.13 -6.01 3.30
C ASP A 30 -1.52 -6.61 1.94
N VAL A 31 -1.77 -5.74 0.95
CA VAL A 31 -1.82 -6.18 -0.43
C VAL A 31 -0.47 -6.80 -0.68
N GLN A 32 -0.44 -8.10 -0.92
CA GLN A 32 0.74 -8.76 -1.40
C GLN A 32 1.02 -8.16 -2.77
N TYR A 33 1.87 -7.12 -2.83
CA TYR A 33 2.20 -6.41 -4.06
C TYR A 33 2.77 -7.37 -5.12
N ALA A 34 3.37 -8.48 -4.67
CA ALA A 34 3.72 -9.62 -5.50
C ALA A 34 2.49 -10.23 -6.22
N ASP A 35 1.37 -10.46 -5.52
CA ASP A 35 0.13 -10.95 -6.12
C ASP A 35 -0.49 -9.93 -7.07
N LEU A 36 -0.47 -8.64 -6.72
CA LEU A 36 -0.93 -7.57 -7.61
C LEU A 36 -0.11 -7.56 -8.91
N PHE A 37 1.21 -7.67 -8.80
CA PHE A 37 2.10 -7.70 -9.96
C PHE A 37 1.98 -9.01 -10.76
N ARG A 38 1.75 -10.15 -10.10
CA ARG A 38 1.45 -11.43 -10.77
C ARG A 38 0.15 -11.36 -11.58
N ARG A 39 -0.92 -10.78 -11.01
CA ARG A 39 -2.17 -10.52 -11.73
C ARG A 39 -1.92 -9.61 -12.93
N TYR A 40 -1.15 -8.54 -12.76
CA TYR A 40 -0.75 -7.66 -13.85
C TYR A 40 -0.08 -8.43 -14.99
N ILE A 41 0.95 -9.25 -14.71
CA ILE A 41 1.64 -10.08 -15.70
C ILE A 41 0.68 -11.00 -16.45
N ASN A 42 -0.26 -11.64 -15.74
CA ASN A 42 -1.25 -12.52 -16.37
C ASN A 42 -2.11 -11.76 -17.39
N HIS A 43 -2.58 -10.57 -17.04
CA HIS A 43 -3.34 -9.72 -17.96
C HIS A 43 -2.48 -9.20 -19.12
N VAL A 44 -1.22 -8.82 -18.86
CA VAL A 44 -0.29 -8.40 -19.92
C VAL A 44 -0.01 -9.53 -20.91
N SER A 45 0.27 -10.75 -20.43
CA SER A 45 0.50 -11.91 -21.28
C SER A 45 -0.71 -12.19 -22.17
N ALA A 46 -1.92 -12.19 -21.60
CA ALA A 46 -3.14 -12.39 -22.37
C ALA A 46 -3.39 -11.25 -23.37
N TRP A 47 -3.11 -10.00 -22.99
CA TRP A 47 -3.25 -8.84 -23.87
C TRP A 47 -2.29 -8.88 -25.07
N VAL A 48 -1.02 -9.21 -24.84
CA VAL A 48 0.00 -9.35 -25.91
C VAL A 48 -0.34 -10.50 -26.85
N LYS A 49 -0.81 -11.63 -26.31
CA LYS A 49 -1.19 -12.83 -27.09
C LYS A 49 -2.59 -12.75 -27.71
N LYS A 50 -3.38 -11.73 -27.36
CA LYS A 50 -4.80 -11.59 -27.72
C LYS A 50 -5.65 -12.79 -27.26
N GLU A 51 -5.37 -13.25 -26.05
CA GLU A 51 -6.06 -14.34 -25.36
C GLU A 51 -6.98 -13.80 -24.26
N LYS A 52 -7.88 -14.66 -23.77
CA LYS A 52 -8.73 -14.36 -22.61
C LYS A 52 -8.01 -14.75 -21.32
N VAL A 53 -8.32 -14.04 -20.24
CA VAL A 53 -7.88 -14.38 -18.87
C VAL A 53 -8.99 -15.15 -18.18
N ARG A 54 -8.66 -16.28 -17.56
CA ARG A 54 -9.59 -17.01 -16.70
C ARG A 54 -9.76 -16.26 -15.37
N ASN A 55 -10.95 -15.76 -15.11
CA ASN A 55 -11.29 -15.18 -13.82
C ASN A 55 -11.39 -16.29 -12.77
N THR A 56 -10.60 -16.20 -11.70
CA THR A 56 -10.53 -17.22 -10.64
C THR A 56 -11.76 -17.27 -9.75
N VAL A 57 -12.56 -16.19 -9.71
CA VAL A 57 -13.78 -16.09 -8.90
C VAL A 57 -14.99 -16.57 -9.67
N THR A 58 -15.15 -16.10 -10.91
CA THR A 58 -16.34 -16.42 -11.74
C THR A 58 -16.14 -17.70 -12.57
N GLY A 59 -14.88 -18.12 -12.76
CA GLY A 59 -14.53 -19.21 -13.64
C GLY A 59 -14.89 -18.92 -15.09
N ARG A 60 -14.93 -17.66 -15.52
CA ARG A 60 -15.23 -17.27 -16.91
C ARG A 60 -13.99 -16.73 -17.59
N ASP A 61 -13.97 -16.86 -18.90
CA ASP A 61 -12.93 -16.26 -19.73
C ASP A 61 -13.32 -14.82 -20.03
N GLU A 62 -12.50 -13.89 -19.57
CA GLU A 62 -12.73 -12.45 -19.63
C GLU A 62 -11.63 -11.78 -20.44
N ASP A 63 -11.91 -10.61 -21.00
CA ASP A 63 -10.87 -9.81 -21.64
C ASP A 63 -9.82 -9.36 -20.60
N PRO A 64 -8.57 -9.15 -21.01
CA PRO A 64 -7.57 -8.55 -20.14
C PRO A 64 -8.06 -7.23 -19.54
N ASP A 65 -7.89 -7.07 -18.22
CA ASP A 65 -8.30 -5.87 -17.51
C ASP A 65 -7.29 -4.73 -17.77
N GLU A 66 -7.58 -3.93 -18.80
CA GLU A 66 -6.75 -2.77 -19.15
C GLU A 66 -6.74 -1.69 -18.07
N SER A 67 -7.77 -1.62 -17.21
CA SER A 67 -7.81 -0.67 -16.10
C SER A 67 -6.78 -1.05 -15.04
N LEU A 68 -6.76 -2.33 -14.65
CA LEU A 68 -5.74 -2.88 -13.75
C LEU A 68 -4.34 -2.67 -14.33
N MET A 69 -4.14 -2.95 -15.62
CA MET A 69 -2.84 -2.76 -16.27
C MET A 69 -2.37 -1.32 -16.18
N LYS A 70 -3.23 -0.35 -16.52
CA LYS A 70 -2.91 1.08 -16.43
C LYS A 70 -2.64 1.53 -14.99
N GLU A 71 -3.36 1.00 -14.01
CA GLU A 71 -3.15 1.34 -12.60
C GLU A 71 -1.76 0.88 -12.13
N VAL A 72 -1.39 -0.36 -12.44
CA VAL A 72 -0.07 -0.92 -12.07
C VAL A 72 1.05 -0.21 -12.81
N GLU A 73 0.89 0.04 -14.12
CA GLU A 73 1.86 0.81 -14.93
C GLU A 73 2.06 2.24 -14.38
N SER A 74 0.98 2.88 -13.92
CA SER A 74 1.04 4.19 -13.27
C SER A 74 1.76 4.16 -11.92
N LEU A 75 1.60 3.09 -11.13
CA LEU A 75 2.33 2.90 -9.88
C LEU A 75 3.82 2.62 -10.11
N LEU A 76 4.17 2.00 -11.24
CA LEU A 76 5.55 1.70 -11.63
C LEU A 76 6.27 2.91 -12.28
N ASP A 77 5.59 4.03 -12.46
CA ASP A 77 6.08 5.22 -13.19
C ASP A 77 6.55 4.85 -14.63
N VAL A 78 5.79 4.01 -15.33
CA VAL A 78 6.07 3.65 -16.72
C VAL A 78 5.97 4.89 -17.60
N LYS A 79 7.05 5.21 -18.32
CA LYS A 79 7.14 6.32 -19.27
C LYS A 79 7.13 5.77 -20.69
N GLY A 80 6.49 6.49 -21.61
CA GLY A 80 6.39 6.10 -23.02
C GLY A 80 5.14 5.28 -23.32
N GLU A 81 5.18 4.48 -24.38
CA GLU A 81 4.02 3.68 -24.79
C GLU A 81 3.84 2.46 -23.86
N PRO A 82 2.63 2.25 -23.29
CA PRO A 82 2.35 1.08 -22.44
C PRO A 82 2.65 -0.24 -23.14
N LYS A 83 2.47 -0.31 -24.46
CA LYS A 83 2.75 -1.50 -25.25
C LYS A 83 4.24 -1.91 -25.17
N GLU A 84 5.16 -0.95 -25.30
CA GLU A 84 6.60 -1.25 -25.23
C GLU A 84 7.00 -1.81 -23.87
N HIS A 85 6.44 -1.25 -22.78
CA HIS A 85 6.65 -1.76 -21.43
C HIS A 85 6.11 -3.19 -21.27
N ARG A 86 4.89 -3.46 -21.78
CA ARG A 86 4.28 -4.79 -21.77
C ARG A 86 5.10 -5.82 -22.52
N ASP A 87 5.56 -5.48 -23.73
CA ASP A 87 6.40 -6.34 -24.56
C ASP A 87 7.76 -6.62 -23.87
N MET A 88 8.32 -5.63 -23.17
CA MET A 88 9.53 -5.79 -22.35
C MET A 88 9.32 -6.78 -21.18
N ILE A 89 8.20 -6.68 -20.45
CA ILE A 89 7.87 -7.63 -19.37
C ILE A 89 7.79 -9.06 -19.88
N ILE A 90 7.12 -9.29 -21.02
CA ILE A 90 7.04 -10.63 -21.64
C ILE A 90 8.42 -11.13 -22.09
N SER A 91 9.24 -10.24 -22.65
CA SER A 91 10.60 -10.57 -23.08
C SER A 91 11.50 -11.00 -21.91
N MET A 92 11.38 -10.33 -20.75
CA MET A 92 12.11 -10.71 -19.53
C MET A 92 11.72 -12.11 -19.03
N ILE A 93 10.43 -12.44 -19.05
CA ILE A 93 9.93 -13.77 -18.67
C ILE A 93 10.48 -14.83 -19.64
N ALA A 94 10.45 -14.55 -20.95
CA ALA A 94 10.96 -15.47 -21.96
C ALA A 94 12.47 -15.71 -21.82
N ALA A 95 13.26 -14.66 -21.59
CA ALA A 95 14.69 -14.76 -21.33
C ALA A 95 14.98 -15.63 -20.09
N TRP A 96 14.28 -15.37 -18.98
CA TRP A 96 14.44 -16.17 -17.76
C TRP A 96 14.10 -17.65 -17.99
N ALA A 97 13.03 -17.95 -18.73
CA ALA A 97 12.62 -19.33 -19.03
C ALA A 97 13.63 -20.09 -19.92
N ILE A 98 14.38 -19.39 -20.77
CA ILE A 98 15.47 -19.98 -21.57
C ILE A 98 16.63 -20.37 -20.66
N ASP A 99 16.98 -19.50 -19.71
CA ASP A 99 18.09 -19.73 -18.78
C ASP A 99 17.74 -20.76 -17.68
N ASN A 100 16.45 -20.98 -17.39
CA ASN A 100 15.97 -21.87 -16.32
C ASN A 100 14.95 -22.90 -16.88
N PRO A 101 15.39 -23.85 -17.72
CA PRO A 101 14.49 -24.77 -18.41
C PRO A 101 13.79 -25.73 -17.43
N GLY A 102 12.46 -25.76 -17.48
CA GLY A 102 11.63 -26.65 -16.65
C GLY A 102 11.29 -26.10 -15.26
N GLU A 103 11.78 -24.90 -14.92
CA GLU A 103 11.42 -24.23 -13.68
C GLU A 103 10.21 -23.31 -13.87
N GLU A 104 9.38 -23.21 -12.83
CA GLU A 104 8.24 -22.29 -12.84
C GLU A 104 8.72 -20.86 -12.51
N PRO A 105 8.38 -19.84 -13.31
CA PRO A 105 8.84 -18.47 -13.11
C PRO A 105 8.37 -17.90 -11.77
N SER A 106 9.30 -17.63 -10.85
CA SER A 106 8.99 -16.87 -9.63
C SER A 106 9.06 -15.37 -9.92
N ILE A 107 7.91 -14.70 -9.82
CA ILE A 107 7.78 -13.26 -10.07
C ILE A 107 8.71 -12.44 -9.18
N ASP A 108 8.86 -12.82 -7.91
CA ASP A 108 9.72 -12.13 -6.95
C ASP A 108 11.21 -12.25 -7.30
N VAL A 109 11.58 -13.29 -8.06
CA VAL A 109 12.96 -13.53 -8.53
C VAL A 109 13.24 -12.76 -9.81
N ILE A 110 12.28 -12.74 -10.75
CA ILE A 110 12.46 -12.08 -12.05
C ILE A 110 12.30 -10.56 -11.94
N PHE A 111 11.42 -10.10 -11.05
CA PHE A 111 11.02 -8.70 -10.96
C PHE A 111 11.11 -8.10 -9.55
N PRO A 112 12.21 -8.31 -8.79
CA PRO A 112 12.33 -7.80 -7.42
C PRO A 112 12.19 -6.28 -7.34
N ASP A 113 12.76 -5.56 -8.31
CA ASP A 113 12.71 -4.09 -8.35
C ASP A 113 11.31 -3.55 -8.67
N HIS A 114 10.55 -4.23 -9.54
CA HIS A 114 9.18 -3.81 -9.87
C HIS A 114 8.28 -3.99 -8.65
N VAL A 115 8.36 -5.12 -7.95
CA VAL A 115 7.57 -5.37 -6.74
C VAL A 115 7.94 -4.38 -5.63
N SER A 116 9.23 -4.12 -5.44
CA SER A 116 9.72 -3.12 -4.48
C SER A 116 9.23 -1.70 -4.82
N HIS A 117 9.28 -1.32 -6.10
CA HIS A 117 8.79 -0.03 -6.56
C HIS A 117 7.28 0.11 -6.35
N LEU A 118 6.51 -0.91 -6.76
CA LEU A 118 5.06 -0.95 -6.60
C LEU A 118 4.66 -0.76 -5.14
N ARG A 119 5.33 -1.49 -4.22
CA ARG A 119 5.13 -1.36 -2.78
C ARG A 119 5.39 0.06 -2.29
N ARG A 120 6.51 0.67 -2.71
CA ARG A 120 6.88 2.03 -2.33
C ARG A 120 5.90 3.07 -2.87
N ALA A 121 5.53 2.99 -4.15
CA ALA A 121 4.64 3.94 -4.79
C ALA A 121 3.22 3.87 -4.22
N ALA A 122 2.70 2.66 -3.97
CA ALA A 122 1.39 2.47 -3.38
C ALA A 122 1.35 2.93 -1.91
N TYR A 123 2.43 2.71 -1.17
CA TYR A 123 2.61 3.29 0.17
C TYR A 123 2.54 4.81 0.10
N GLU A 124 3.31 5.44 -0.79
CA GLU A 124 3.39 6.89 -0.94
C GLU A 124 2.02 7.51 -1.28
N ARG A 125 1.27 6.91 -2.22
CA ARG A 125 -0.10 7.34 -2.55
C ARG A 125 -1.05 7.32 -1.34
N ARG A 126 -0.85 6.41 -0.39
CA ARG A 126 -1.68 6.27 0.80
C ARG A 126 -1.18 7.10 2.00
N ARG A 127 0.05 7.63 1.97
CA ARG A 127 0.60 8.42 3.09
C ARG A 127 -0.24 9.65 3.41
N LYS A 128 -0.63 10.44 2.39
CA LYS A 128 -1.42 11.66 2.60
C LYS A 128 -2.83 11.37 3.12
N PRO A 129 -3.62 10.44 2.54
CA PRO A 129 -4.90 10.02 3.12
C PRO A 129 -4.77 9.47 4.54
N PHE A 130 -3.72 8.69 4.82
CA PHE A 130 -3.45 8.16 6.15
C PHE A 130 -3.18 9.29 7.15
N ALA A 131 -2.28 10.22 6.85
CA ALA A 131 -1.99 11.37 7.70
C ALA A 131 -3.24 12.24 7.97
N ALA A 132 -4.06 12.47 6.94
CA ALA A 132 -5.33 13.19 7.08
C ALA A 132 -6.30 12.48 8.03
N LEU A 133 -6.42 11.15 7.93
CA LEU A 133 -7.25 10.37 8.84
C LEU A 133 -6.73 10.44 10.29
N LEU A 134 -5.41 10.42 10.50
CA LEU A 134 -4.83 10.58 11.84
C LEU A 134 -5.14 11.97 12.43
N MET A 135 -5.10 13.02 11.61
CA MET A 135 -5.52 14.36 12.03
C MET A 135 -7.01 14.40 12.39
N ASP A 136 -7.86 13.73 11.62
CA ASP A 136 -9.29 13.63 11.94
C ASP A 136 -9.53 12.95 13.28
N VAL A 137 -8.74 11.92 13.62
CA VAL A 137 -8.79 11.29 14.94
C VAL A 137 -8.39 12.27 16.04
N ILE A 138 -7.31 13.04 15.84
CA ILE A 138 -6.86 14.02 16.83
C ILE A 138 -7.93 15.11 17.04
N THR A 139 -8.49 15.65 15.96
CA THR A 139 -9.59 16.64 16.02
C THR A 139 -10.86 16.06 16.63
N LEU A 140 -11.17 14.79 16.36
CA LEU A 140 -12.30 14.10 16.98
C LEU A 140 -12.16 14.06 18.50
N VAL A 141 -11.00 13.64 18.99
CA VAL A 141 -10.77 13.44 20.43
C VAL A 141 -10.57 14.76 21.17
N ARG A 142 -9.90 15.75 20.56
CA ARG A 142 -9.50 16.99 21.24
C ARG A 142 -10.45 18.15 21.04
N ASP A 143 -11.11 18.20 19.88
CA ASP A 143 -11.95 19.32 19.44
C ASP A 143 -13.39 18.87 19.12
N ASP A 144 -13.83 17.73 19.66
CA ASP A 144 -15.16 17.13 19.44
C ASP A 144 -15.53 16.97 17.96
N GLY A 145 -14.51 16.74 17.12
CA GLY A 145 -14.66 16.60 15.67
C GLY A 145 -15.13 17.87 14.98
N SER A 146 -14.77 19.04 15.51
CA SER A 146 -15.05 20.34 14.90
C SER A 146 -14.59 20.39 13.43
N GLY A 147 -15.45 20.88 12.54
CA GLY A 147 -15.15 20.99 11.10
C GLY A 147 -15.11 19.67 10.32
N LEU A 148 -15.28 18.51 10.97
CA LEU A 148 -15.35 17.22 10.28
C LEU A 148 -16.73 16.99 9.68
N THR A 149 -16.75 16.46 8.47
CA THR A 149 -17.99 15.95 7.87
C THR A 149 -18.44 14.67 8.60
N PRO A 150 -19.73 14.28 8.53
CA PRO A 150 -20.22 13.06 9.16
C PRO A 150 -19.44 11.79 8.75
N SER A 151 -19.03 11.71 7.48
CA SER A 151 -18.22 10.59 6.96
C SER A 151 -16.82 10.55 7.57
N ARG A 152 -16.13 11.70 7.64
CA ARG A 152 -14.79 11.80 8.28
C ARG A 152 -14.85 11.50 9.76
N ARG A 153 -15.87 12.03 10.45
CA ARG A 153 -16.13 11.73 11.86
C ARG A 153 -16.34 10.23 12.09
N GLN A 154 -17.17 9.58 11.27
CA GLN A 154 -17.38 8.13 11.37
C GLN A 154 -16.11 7.33 11.10
N ALA A 155 -15.31 7.73 10.11
CA ALA A 155 -14.03 7.08 9.82
C ALA A 155 -13.05 7.21 11.01
N ALA A 156 -12.89 8.42 11.55
CA ALA A 156 -12.05 8.68 12.72
C ALA A 156 -12.54 7.90 13.96
N GLN A 157 -13.86 7.86 14.20
CA GLN A 157 -14.46 7.11 15.30
C GLN A 157 -14.12 5.61 15.23
N LYS A 158 -14.20 5.01 14.04
CA LYS A 158 -13.79 3.60 13.84
C LYS A 158 -12.32 3.36 14.16
N VAL A 159 -11.45 4.32 13.87
CA VAL A 159 -10.02 4.22 14.21
C VAL A 159 -9.84 4.29 15.73
N VAL A 160 -10.50 5.23 16.40
CA VAL A 160 -10.47 5.33 17.87
C VAL A 160 -10.93 4.02 18.51
N GLU A 161 -12.10 3.51 18.12
CA GLU A 161 -12.65 2.25 18.63
C GLU A 161 -11.63 1.10 18.46
N ARG A 162 -11.03 0.96 17.28
CA ARG A 162 -10.02 -0.08 17.03
C ARG A 162 -8.76 0.10 17.87
N MET A 163 -8.32 1.33 18.09
CA MET A 163 -7.18 1.61 18.99
C MET A 163 -7.55 1.31 20.45
N GLU A 164 -8.79 1.54 20.87
CA GLU A 164 -9.27 1.14 22.20
C GLU A 164 -9.24 -0.38 22.38
N TRP A 165 -9.64 -1.14 21.36
CA TRP A 165 -9.47 -2.60 21.34
C TRP A 165 -7.99 -3.04 21.44
N MET A 166 -7.04 -2.18 21.05
CA MET A 166 -5.60 -2.41 21.19
C MET A 166 -5.04 -1.95 22.55
N GLY A 167 -5.89 -1.44 23.45
CA GLY A 167 -5.54 -1.04 24.82
C GLY A 167 -5.20 0.45 24.99
N TYR A 168 -5.51 1.30 24.02
CA TYR A 168 -5.40 2.75 24.16
C TYR A 168 -6.66 3.32 24.83
N GLU A 169 -6.52 4.39 25.61
CA GLU A 169 -7.63 5.32 25.86
C GLU A 169 -7.70 6.35 24.72
N ALA A 170 -8.88 6.89 24.39
CA ALA A 170 -9.05 7.85 23.30
C ALA A 170 -8.04 9.02 23.35
N VAL A 171 -7.82 9.61 24.53
CA VAL A 171 -6.85 10.70 24.74
C VAL A 171 -5.42 10.24 24.47
N SER A 172 -5.05 9.06 24.98
CA SER A 172 -3.71 8.48 24.77
C SER A 172 -3.46 8.11 23.29
N ALA A 173 -4.50 7.69 22.56
CA ALA A 173 -4.43 7.45 21.13
C ALA A 173 -4.15 8.78 20.39
N ALA A 174 -4.87 9.86 20.72
CA ALA A 174 -4.63 11.17 20.12
C ALA A 174 -3.21 11.70 20.41
N ASP A 175 -2.67 11.47 21.60
CA ASP A 175 -1.28 11.82 21.96
C ASP A 175 -0.26 11.02 21.13
N ALA A 176 -0.46 9.72 21.04
CA ALA A 176 0.39 8.82 20.27
C ALA A 176 0.38 9.18 18.78
N LEU A 177 -0.80 9.45 18.21
CA LEU A 177 -0.94 9.86 16.82
C LEU A 177 -0.33 11.25 16.56
N SER A 178 -0.46 12.18 17.49
CA SER A 178 0.19 13.49 17.41
C SER A 178 1.72 13.37 17.37
N ALA A 179 2.30 12.49 18.19
CA ALA A 179 3.73 12.20 18.18
C ALA A 179 4.16 11.56 16.86
N LEU A 180 3.38 10.60 16.35
CA LEU A 180 3.64 9.95 15.06
C LEU A 180 3.64 10.96 13.90
N ILE A 181 2.63 11.84 13.83
CA ILE A 181 2.53 12.86 12.78
C ILE A 181 3.76 13.77 12.81
N ARG A 182 4.11 14.29 13.99
CA ARG A 182 5.27 15.18 14.15
C ARG A 182 6.57 14.51 13.70
N GLU A 183 6.75 13.22 13.96
CA GLU A 183 8.00 12.52 13.68
C GLU A 183 8.10 12.02 12.23
N ARG A 184 6.98 11.68 11.57
CA ARG A 184 7.01 10.94 10.28
C ARG A 184 6.13 11.49 9.15
N TYR A 185 5.22 12.42 9.47
CA TYR A 185 4.24 12.95 8.52
C TYR A 185 4.13 14.48 8.58
N SER A 186 5.09 15.17 9.20
CA SER A 186 5.06 16.63 9.37
C SER A 186 5.06 17.37 8.03
N ASP A 187 5.66 16.77 7.00
CA ASP A 187 5.69 17.24 5.62
C ASP A 187 4.32 17.16 4.91
N LEU A 188 3.38 16.39 5.46
CA LEU A 188 2.07 16.11 4.85
C LEU A 188 0.91 16.84 5.54
N VAL A 189 1.18 17.52 6.66
CA VAL A 189 0.18 18.15 7.53
C VAL A 189 0.38 19.68 7.59
N GLY A 190 0.95 20.25 6.53
CA GLY A 190 1.06 21.70 6.31
C GLY A 190 -0.16 22.30 5.62
#